data_AF-A0A6A4IDX9-F1
#
_entry.id   AF-A0A6A4IDX9-F1
#
_cell.length_a   1.000
_cell.length_b   1.000
_cell.length_c   1.000
_cell.angle_alpha   90.00
_cell.angle_beta   90.00
_cell.angle_gamma   90.00
#
_symmetry.space_group_name_H-M   'P 1'
#
loop_
_entity.id
_entity.type
_entity.pdbx_description
1 polymer ?
#
loop_
_entity_poly.entity_id
_entity_poly.type
_entity_poly.pdbx_seq_one_letter_code
_entity_poly.pdbx_strand_id
1 'polypeptide(L)' 'ISELTHQKDAKLVEIASLENLLSPIRRVPPEIISEIFQLACLPEEGISMYKHRIAHYTSTICAVCVAWRKAAHLDPRLW' A
#
# COMPACT_ATOMS: atom_id res chain seq x y z
N ILE A 1 22.48 29.54 7.06
CA ILE A 1 21.43 29.05 6.14
C ILE A 1 21.66 27.56 5.82
N SER A 2 22.82 27.16 5.28
CA SER A 2 23.14 25.75 4.95
C SER A 2 22.92 24.75 6.11
N GLU A 3 23.50 25.03 7.28
CA GLU A 3 23.39 24.14 8.45
C GLU A 3 21.95 23.96 8.94
N LEU A 4 21.18 25.03 9.01
CA LEU A 4 19.78 24.98 9.43
C LEU A 4 18.92 24.18 8.43
N THR A 5 19.19 24.30 7.12
CA THR A 5 18.51 23.49 6.11
C THR A 5 18.83 22.01 6.27
N HIS A 6 20.11 21.67 6.49
CA HIS A 6 20.52 20.29 6.72
C HIS A 6 19.86 19.69 7.97
N GLN A 7 19.82 20.43 9.08
CA GLN A 7 19.14 20.00 10.31
C GLN A 7 17.63 19.82 10.11
N LYS A 8 16.98 20.72 9.36
CA LYS A 8 15.57 20.59 9.00
C LYS A 8 15.33 19.31 8.19
N ASP A 9 16.15 19.04 7.18
CA ASP A 9 15.99 17.87 6.32
C ASP A 9 16.21 16.56 7.09
N ALA A 10 17.20 16.52 7.99
CA ALA A 10 17.42 15.40 8.90
C ALA A 10 16.19 15.14 9.80
N LYS A 11 15.57 16.20 10.34
CA LYS A 11 14.35 16.08 11.15
C LYS A 11 13.16 15.58 10.33
N LEU A 12 13.02 15.99 9.06
CA LEU A 12 11.96 15.49 8.18
C LEU A 12 12.13 14.00 7.88
N VAL A 13 13.36 13.52 7.69
CA VAL A 13 13.65 12.09 7.52
C VAL A 13 13.28 11.31 8.79
N GLU A 14 13.60 11.84 9.97
CA GLU A 14 13.24 11.23 11.25
C GLU A 14 11.71 11.13 11.43
N ILE A 15 10.98 12.21 11.11
CA ILE A 15 9.50 12.23 11.13
C ILE A 15 8.93 11.18 10.17
N ALA A 16 9.42 11.14 8.92
CA ALA A 16 8.94 10.17 7.93
C ALA A 16 9.19 8.71 8.37
N SER A 17 10.31 8.45 9.06
CA SER A 17 10.60 7.13 9.64
C SER A 17 9.57 6.75 10.72
N LEU A 18 9.24 7.68 11.61
CA LEU A 18 8.21 7.48 12.63
C LEU A 18 6.83 7.26 11.98
N GLU A 19 6.42 8.10 11.03
CA GLU A 19 5.16 7.93 10.30
C GLU A 19 5.07 6.55 9.61
N ASN A 20 6.16 6.07 9.02
CA ASN A 20 6.23 4.74 8.42
C ASN A 20 6.04 3.60 9.46
N LEU A 21 6.55 3.77 10.68
CA LEU A 21 6.33 2.83 11.79
C LEU A 21 4.88 2.87 12.28
N LEU A 22 4.28 4.06 12.30
CA LEU A 22 2.91 4.27 12.73
C LEU A 22 1.89 4.00 11.60
N SER A 23 2.36 3.67 10.40
CA SER A 23 1.52 3.43 9.22
C SER A 23 0.47 2.34 9.48
N PRO A 24 -0.79 2.53 9.04
CA PRO A 24 -1.87 1.55 9.24
C PRO A 24 -1.51 0.14 8.77
N ILE A 25 -0.71 -0.01 7.71
CA ILE A 25 -0.33 -1.32 7.18
C ILE A 25 0.42 -2.21 8.20
N ARG A 26 1.06 -1.61 9.20
CA ARG A 26 1.80 -2.35 10.24
C ARG A 26 0.95 -2.64 11.48
N ARG A 27 -0.26 -2.10 11.55
CA ARG A 27 -1.12 -2.13 12.75
C ARG A 27 -2.47 -2.80 12.48
N VAL A 28 -2.92 -2.77 11.24
CA VAL A 28 -4.17 -3.39 10.81
C VAL A 28 -3.93 -4.90 10.66
N PRO A 29 -4.86 -5.76 11.15
CA PRO A 29 -4.77 -7.20 10.93
C PRO A 29 -4.69 -7.55 9.44
N PRO A 30 -3.94 -8.58 9.06
CA PRO A 30 -3.77 -8.97 7.67
C PRO A 30 -5.09 -9.30 6.96
N GLU A 31 -6.09 -9.80 7.69
CA GLU A 31 -7.43 -10.11 7.18
C GLU A 31 -8.15 -8.85 6.68
N ILE A 32 -8.04 -7.75 7.42
CA ILE A 32 -8.66 -6.47 7.06
C ILE A 32 -7.94 -5.85 5.86
N ILE A 33 -6.61 -5.96 5.79
CA ILE A 33 -5.84 -5.52 4.62
C ILE A 33 -6.25 -6.30 3.37
N SER A 34 -6.39 -7.63 3.49
CA SER A 34 -6.86 -8.52 2.43
C SER A 34 -8.26 -8.13 1.94
N GLU A 35 -9.19 -7.83 2.85
CA GLU A 35 -10.53 -7.36 2.51
C GLU A 35 -10.51 -6.01 1.77
N ILE A 36 -9.70 -5.06 2.24
CA ILE A 36 -9.50 -3.77 1.54
C ILE A 36 -8.98 -3.99 0.12
N PHE A 37 -8.00 -4.88 -0.08
CA PHE A 37 -7.45 -5.16 -1.40
C PHE A 37 -8.47 -5.77 -2.35
N GLN A 38 -9.30 -6.71 -1.86
CA GLN A 38 -10.38 -7.28 -2.66
C GLN A 38 -11.35 -6.19 -3.09
N LEU A 39 -11.80 -5.34 -2.17
CA LEU A 39 -12.71 -4.24 -2.47
C LEU A 39 -12.10 -3.24 -3.46
N ALA A 40 -10.80 -2.91 -3.30
CA ALA A 40 -10.09 -2.01 -4.20
C ALA A 40 -9.86 -2.58 -5.61
N CYS A 41 -9.89 -3.92 -5.74
CA CYS A 41 -9.75 -4.62 -7.01
C CYS A 41 -11.11 -4.95 -7.65
N LEU A 42 -12.24 -4.67 -7.00
CA LEU A 42 -13.55 -4.86 -7.58
C LEU A 42 -13.77 -3.89 -8.76
N PRO A 43 -14.40 -4.35 -9.86
CA PRO A 43 -14.82 -3.43 -10.91
C PRO A 43 -15.91 -2.49 -10.40
N GLU A 44 -15.92 -1.26 -10.89
CA GLU A 44 -17.09 -0.36 -10.73
C GLU A 44 -18.34 -1.03 -11.31
N GLU A 45 -19.49 -0.79 -10.68
CA GLU A 45 -20.77 -1.37 -11.08
C GLU A 45 -21.03 -1.16 -12.58
N GLY A 46 -21.32 -2.25 -13.29
CA GLY A 46 -21.60 -2.23 -14.74
C GLY A 46 -20.38 -2.38 -15.66
N ILE A 47 -19.14 -2.43 -15.12
CA ILE A 47 -17.94 -2.69 -15.93
C ILE A 47 -17.56 -4.17 -15.87
N SER A 48 -17.59 -4.86 -17.01
CA SER A 48 -17.08 -6.23 -17.12
C SER A 48 -15.59 -6.29 -16.73
N MET A 49 -15.26 -7.15 -15.77
CA MET A 49 -13.92 -7.34 -15.22
C MET A 49 -13.03 -8.07 -16.23
N TYR A 50 -12.56 -7.38 -17.27
CA TYR A 50 -11.53 -7.96 -18.14
C TYR A 50 -10.26 -8.20 -17.33
N LYS A 51 -9.62 -9.37 -17.52
CA LYS A 51 -8.37 -9.79 -16.84
C LYS A 51 -7.30 -8.70 -16.73
N HIS A 52 -7.21 -7.82 -17.73
CA HIS A 52 -6.25 -6.71 -17.76
C HIS A 52 -6.45 -5.68 -16.62
N ARG A 53 -7.68 -5.46 -16.13
CA ARG A 53 -7.93 -4.52 -15.03
C ARG A 53 -7.54 -5.12 -13.67
N ILE A 54 -7.86 -6.39 -13.43
CA ILE A 54 -7.45 -7.09 -12.20
C ILE A 54 -5.93 -7.07 -12.06
N ALA A 55 -5.23 -7.52 -13.11
CA ALA A 55 -3.76 -7.54 -13.13
C ALA A 55 -3.14 -6.15 -12.90
N HIS A 56 -3.79 -5.09 -13.39
CA HIS A 56 -3.35 -3.72 -13.17
C HIS A 56 -3.51 -3.28 -11.70
N TYR A 57 -4.67 -3.54 -11.08
CA TYR A 57 -4.90 -3.17 -9.68
C TYR A 57 -3.99 -3.96 -8.73
N THR A 58 -3.85 -5.27 -8.94
CA THR A 58 -2.97 -6.11 -8.12
C THR A 58 -1.50 -5.73 -8.27
N SER A 59 -1.05 -5.39 -9.48
CA SER A 59 0.30 -4.86 -9.72
C SER A 59 0.52 -3.53 -9.00
N THR A 60 -0.47 -2.63 -9.04
CA THR A 60 -0.42 -1.34 -8.34
C THR A 60 -0.28 -1.54 -6.83
N ILE A 61 -1.11 -2.40 -6.23
CA ILE A 61 -1.06 -2.75 -4.81
C ILE A 61 0.31 -3.33 -4.45
N CYS A 62 0.84 -4.25 -5.26
CA CYS A 62 2.15 -4.89 -5.04
C CYS A 62 3.35 -3.93 -5.16
N ALA A 63 3.16 -2.77 -5.80
CA ALA A 63 4.19 -1.76 -5.99
C ALA A 63 4.28 -0.74 -4.84
N VAL A 64 3.26 -0.63 -3.97
CA VAL A 64 3.21 0.38 -2.89
C VAL A 64 4.34 0.18 -1.87
N CYS A 65 4.44 -1.01 -1.27
CA CYS A 65 5.54 -1.36 -0.38
C CYS A 65 5.66 -2.88 -0.21
N VAL A 66 6.74 -3.33 0.45
CA VAL A 66 6.99 -4.76 0.70
C VAL A 66 5.89 -5.43 1.51
N ALA A 67 5.29 -4.72 2.49
CA ALA A 67 4.21 -5.27 3.30
C ALA A 67 2.93 -5.49 2.48
N TRP A 68 2.55 -4.53 1.63
CA TRP A 68 1.39 -4.66 0.72
C TRP A 68 1.59 -5.83 -0.24
N ARG A 69 2.78 -5.92 -0.83
CA ARG A 69 3.13 -7.03 -1.72
C ARG A 69 2.98 -8.37 -1.03
N LYS A 70 3.49 -8.53 0.19
CA LYS A 70 3.37 -9.79 0.94
C LYS A 70 1.91 -10.12 1.24
N ALA A 71 1.13 -9.15 1.72
CA ALA A 71 -0.29 -9.33 2.01
C ALA A 71 -1.07 -9.73 0.74
N ALA A 72 -0.82 -9.10 -0.40
CA ALA A 72 -1.50 -9.40 -1.66
C ALA A 72 -1.19 -10.81 -2.20
N HIS A 73 0.05 -11.29 -2.09
CA HIS A 73 0.40 -12.66 -2.49
C HIS A 73 -0.16 -13.73 -1.54
N LEU A 74 -0.48 -13.38 -0.30
CA LEU A 74 -1.08 -14.29 0.68
C LEU A 74 -2.60 -14.44 0.52
N ASP A 75 -3.23 -13.63 -0.34
CA ASP A 75 -4.66 -13.69 -0.60
C ASP A 75 -4.95 -14.22 -2.02
N PRO A 76 -5.27 -15.52 -2.16
CA PRO A 76 -5.55 -16.12 -3.46
C PRO A 76 -6.73 -15.48 -4.21
N ARG A 77 -7.63 -14.77 -3.52
CA ARG A 77 -8.81 -14.15 -4.14
C ARG A 77 -8.47 -12.94 -5.02
N LEU A 78 -7.24 -12.44 -4.94
CA LEU A 78 -6.77 -11.32 -5.76
C LEU A 78 -6.27 -11.75 -7.15
N TRP A 79 -6.08 -13.04 -7.41
CA TRP A 79 -5.47 -13.58 -8.63
C TRP A 79 -6.47 -14.37 -9.46
#